data_AF-A0A256FI47-F1
#
_entry.id   AF-A0A256FI47-F1
#
_cell.length_a   1.000
_cell.length_b   1.000
_cell.length_c   1.000
_cell.angle_alpha   90.00
_cell.angle_beta   90.00
_cell.angle_gamma   90.00
#
_symmetry.space_group_name_H-M   'P 1'
#
loop_
_entity.id
_entity.type
_entity.pdbx_description
1 polymer ?
#
loop_
_entity_poly.entity_id
_entity_poly.type
_entity_poly.pdbx_seq_one_letter_code
_entity_poly.pdbx_strand_id
1 'polypeptide(L)'
;MAQAGLVYRDEYDATSLLIERGSFPVVVNRAMRVVGLEKSEEPKTGDVGLIIHNRKLCLAIHAETFWFSRDESGLIGAPLDAIWKAWRIECP
;
A
#
# COMPACT_ATOMS: atom_id res chain seq x y z
N MET A 1 -9.27 -19.02 20.49
CA MET A 1 -8.53 -17.77 20.24
C MET A 1 -8.64 -17.49 18.74
N ALA A 2 -9.44 -16.50 18.35
CA ALA A 2 -9.64 -16.16 16.94
C ALA A 2 -8.45 -15.32 16.46
N GLN A 3 -7.69 -15.89 15.54
CA GLN A 3 -6.52 -15.27 14.91
C GLN A 3 -6.99 -14.08 14.06
N ALA A 4 -6.39 -12.92 14.27
CA ALA A 4 -6.67 -11.67 13.57
C ALA A 4 -6.12 -11.67 12.13
N GLY A 5 -6.50 -12.68 11.34
CA GLY A 5 -6.29 -12.76 9.91
C GLY A 5 -7.64 -12.89 9.23
N LEU A 6 -7.95 -12.01 8.28
CA LEU A 6 -8.99 -12.29 7.32
C LEU A 6 -8.69 -13.67 6.70
N VAL A 7 -9.58 -14.63 6.93
CA VAL A 7 -9.51 -15.94 6.27
C VAL A 7 -10.17 -15.74 4.91
N TYR A 8 -9.38 -15.48 3.88
CA TYR A 8 -9.85 -15.38 2.49
C TYR A 8 -10.18 -16.79 2.01
N ARG A 9 -11.46 -17.12 1.82
CA ARG A 9 -11.87 -18.50 1.51
C ARG A 9 -12.09 -18.72 0.02
N ASP A 10 -12.43 -17.66 -0.73
CA ASP A 10 -12.71 -17.74 -2.16
C ASP A 10 -12.57 -16.38 -2.90
N GLU A 11 -12.75 -16.43 -4.22
CA GLU A 11 -12.72 -15.28 -5.14
C GLU A 11 -13.80 -14.23 -4.82
N TYR A 12 -14.92 -14.65 -4.21
CA TYR A 12 -16.03 -13.77 -3.88
C TYR A 12 -15.68 -12.84 -2.71
N ASP A 13 -15.00 -13.37 -1.69
CA ASP A 13 -14.45 -12.57 -0.57
C ASP A 13 -13.44 -11.52 -1.07
N ALA A 14 -12.54 -11.92 -1.99
CA ALA A 14 -11.55 -11.03 -2.59
C ALA A 14 -12.20 -9.92 -3.44
N THR A 15 -13.23 -10.28 -4.22
CA THR A 15 -13.95 -9.33 -5.08
C THR A 15 -14.77 -8.33 -4.24
N SER A 16 -15.43 -8.80 -3.19
CA SER A 16 -16.20 -7.92 -2.28
C SER A 16 -15.31 -6.86 -1.62
N LEU A 17 -14.06 -7.23 -1.29
CA LEU A 17 -13.04 -6.31 -0.79
C LEU A 17 -12.48 -5.33 -1.83
N LEU A 18 -12.67 -5.56 -3.12
CA LEU A 18 -12.28 -4.60 -4.17
C LEU A 18 -13.43 -3.68 -4.57
N ILE A 19 -14.67 -4.15 -4.42
CA ILE A 19 -15.88 -3.38 -4.73
C ILE A 19 -16.16 -2.31 -3.68
N GLU A 20 -15.90 -2.60 -2.39
CA GLU A 20 -16.16 -1.64 -1.33
C GLU A 20 -15.17 -0.46 -1.40
N ARG A 21 -15.67 0.78 -1.42
CA ARG A 21 -14.78 1.95 -1.47
C ARG A 21 -13.98 2.07 -0.18
N GLY A 22 -12.65 1.99 -0.28
CA GLY A 22 -11.73 2.21 0.84
C GLY A 22 -11.36 0.95 1.63
N SER A 23 -11.87 -0.22 1.26
CA SER A 23 -11.49 -1.52 1.84
C SER A 23 -10.06 -1.94 1.48
N PHE A 24 -9.60 -1.69 0.25
CA PHE A 24 -8.26 -2.09 -0.18
C PHE A 24 -7.12 -1.51 0.69
N PRO A 25 -7.06 -0.19 0.97
CA PRO A 25 -6.06 0.38 1.88
C PRO A 25 -6.17 -0.12 3.32
N VAL A 26 -7.39 -0.45 3.77
CA VAL A 26 -7.61 -1.05 5.09
C VAL A 26 -6.99 -2.44 5.14
N VAL A 27 -7.18 -3.25 4.10
CA VAL A 27 -6.57 -4.57 3.96
C VAL A 27 -5.05 -4.47 3.92
N VAL A 28 -4.50 -3.59 3.08
CA VAL A 28 -3.04 -3.37 3.00
C VAL A 28 -2.50 -2.95 4.38
N ASN A 29 -3.16 -2.01 5.06
CA ASN A 29 -2.73 -1.58 6.39
C ASN A 29 -2.76 -2.72 7.42
N ARG A 30 -3.75 -3.60 7.38
CA ARG A 30 -3.81 -4.78 8.25
C ARG A 30 -2.67 -5.75 7.92
N ALA A 31 -2.40 -6.00 6.63
CA ALA A 31 -1.32 -6.87 6.18
C ALA A 31 0.05 -6.35 6.66
N MET A 32 0.32 -5.06 6.46
CA MET A 32 1.56 -4.41 6.91
C MET A 32 1.74 -4.54 8.43
N ARG A 33 0.67 -4.32 9.20
CA ARG A 33 0.70 -4.48 10.67
C ARG A 33 0.99 -5.93 11.10
N VAL A 34 0.45 -6.93 10.39
CA VAL A 34 0.70 -8.36 10.70
C VAL A 34 2.17 -8.71 10.52
N VAL A 35 2.86 -8.10 9.55
CA VAL A 35 4.30 -8.31 9.32
C VAL A 35 5.19 -7.35 10.12
N GLY A 36 4.61 -6.57 11.04
CA GLY A 36 5.35 -5.67 11.92
C GLY A 36 5.81 -4.35 11.29
N LEU A 37 5.33 -4.01 10.10
CA LEU A 37 5.66 -2.73 9.46
C LEU A 37 4.77 -1.61 10.00
N GLU A 38 5.39 -0.57 10.54
CA GLU A 38 4.71 0.57 11.12
C GLU A 38 4.31 1.59 10.06
N LYS A 39 3.17 2.26 10.27
CA LYS A 39 2.76 3.39 9.43
C LYS A 39 3.75 4.53 9.63
N SER A 40 4.22 5.13 8.54
CA SER A 40 5.08 6.30 8.56
C SER A 40 4.28 7.56 8.21
N GLU A 41 4.36 8.60 9.07
CA GLU A 41 3.85 9.95 8.76
C GLU A 41 4.91 10.80 8.04
N GLU A 42 6.18 10.42 8.14
CA GLU A 42 7.32 11.06 7.47
C GLU A 42 8.12 9.99 6.70
N PRO A 43 7.64 9.62 5.49
CA PRO A 43 8.27 8.60 4.67
C PRO A 43 9.69 9.01 4.28
N LYS A 44 10.60 8.04 4.25
CA LYS A 44 12.01 8.22 3.83
C LYS A 44 12.32 7.33 2.64
N THR A 45 13.44 7.59 1.97
CA THR A 45 13.94 6.72 0.90
C THR A 45 13.98 5.26 1.33
N GLY A 46 13.38 4.39 0.51
CA GLY A 46 13.24 2.96 0.80
C GLY A 46 11.89 2.57 1.42
N ASP A 47 11.12 3.53 1.97
CA ASP A 47 9.78 3.24 2.48
C ASP A 47 8.83 2.85 1.35
N VAL A 48 7.88 1.98 1.67
CA VAL A 48 6.81 1.57 0.74
C VAL A 48 5.53 2.32 1.05
N GLY A 49 4.76 2.60 0.01
CA GLY A 49 3.54 3.36 0.15
C GLY A 49 2.50 3.05 -0.91
N LEU A 50 1.32 3.60 -0.66
CA LEU A 50 0.23 3.70 -1.60
C LEU A 50 0.15 5.15 -2.05
N ILE A 51 0.20 5.36 -3.36
CA ILE A 51 0.06 6.68 -3.99
C ILE A 51 -1.20 6.74 -4.85
N ILE A 52 -1.73 7.95 -5.04
CA ILE A 52 -2.79 8.22 -6.01
C ILE A 52 -2.16 8.83 -7.25
N HIS A 53 -2.22 8.12 -8.37
CA HIS A 53 -1.71 8.59 -9.66
C HIS A 53 -2.71 8.28 -10.77
N ASN A 54 -3.07 9.27 -11.59
CA ASN A 54 -4.05 9.12 -12.68
C ASN A 54 -5.36 8.42 -12.27
N ARG A 55 -5.88 8.78 -11.08
CA ARG A 55 -7.08 8.17 -10.46
C ARG A 55 -6.95 6.68 -10.13
N LYS A 56 -5.74 6.12 -10.20
CA LYS A 56 -5.41 4.78 -9.74
C LYS A 56 -4.73 4.85 -8.38
N LEU A 57 -4.86 3.77 -7.65
CA LEU A 57 -4.10 3.52 -6.43
C LEU A 57 -2.94 2.59 -6.77
N CYS A 58 -1.71 3.04 -6.54
CA CYS A 58 -0.51 2.29 -6.89
C CYS A 58 0.34 1.99 -5.66
N LEU A 59 0.89 0.78 -5.59
CA LEU A 59 1.99 0.47 -4.66
C LEU A 59 3.27 1.13 -5.18
N ALA A 60 3.98 1.84 -4.33
CA ALA A 60 5.17 2.60 -4.70
C ALA A 60 6.27 2.50 -3.65
N ILE A 61 7.50 2.81 -4.06
CA ILE A 61 8.69 2.94 -3.22
C ILE A 61 9.11 4.40 -3.22
N HIS A 62 9.45 4.94 -2.06
CA HIS A 62 9.97 6.29 -1.93
C HIS A 62 11.42 6.33 -2.45
N ALA A 63 11.65 7.06 -3.54
CA ALA A 63 12.92 7.18 -4.24
C ALA A 63 13.46 8.62 -4.13
N GLU A 64 13.89 8.99 -2.92
CA GLU A 64 14.43 10.32 -2.54
C GLU A 64 13.50 11.51 -2.78
N THR A 65 13.26 11.87 -4.05
CA THR A 65 12.51 13.06 -4.45
C THR A 65 11.14 12.75 -5.05
N PHE A 66 10.82 11.47 -5.23
CA PHE A 66 9.56 11.03 -5.82
C PHE A 66 9.16 9.63 -5.34
N TRP A 67 7.91 9.25 -5.62
CA TRP A 67 7.42 7.88 -5.49
C TRP A 67 7.55 7.15 -6.80
N PHE A 68 8.22 6.01 -6.78
CA PHE A 68 8.38 5.13 -7.92
C PHE A 68 7.39 3.98 -7.88
N SER A 69 6.69 3.73 -8.97
CA SER A 69 5.81 2.58 -9.16
C SER A 69 5.91 2.06 -10.59
N ARG A 70 5.21 0.96 -10.89
CA ARG A 70 5.05 0.44 -12.24
C ARG A 70 3.67 -0.18 -12.40
N ASP A 71 3.13 -0.08 -13.61
CA ASP A 71 1.97 -0.87 -14.04
C ASP A 71 2.24 -1.47 -15.43
N GLU A 72 1.21 -2.04 -16.06
CA GLU A 72 1.29 -2.64 -17.39
C GLU A 72 1.68 -1.63 -18.49
N SER A 73 1.46 -0.34 -18.27
CA SER A 73 1.80 0.74 -19.20
C SER A 73 3.24 1.24 -19.06
N GLY A 74 3.95 0.82 -18.01
CA GLY A 74 5.36 1.13 -17.80
C GLY A 74 5.68 1.67 -16.41
N LEU A 75 6.60 2.64 -16.37
CA LEU A 75 7.10 3.23 -15.14
C LEU A 75 6.26 4.45 -14.73
N ILE A 76 6.04 4.58 -13.43
CA ILE A 76 5.30 5.71 -12.83
C ILE A 76 6.26 6.44 -11.88
N GLY A 77 6.44 7.74 -12.11
CA GLY A 77 7.03 8.67 -11.15
C GLY A 77 5.95 9.63 -10.66
N ALA A 78 5.73 9.68 -9.35
CA ALA A 78 4.75 10.58 -8.74
C ALA A 78 5.40 11.50 -7.70
N PRO A 79 4.92 12.75 -7.55
CA PRO A 79 5.45 13.67 -6.54
C PRO A 79 5.19 13.15 -5.12
N LEU A 80 5.96 13.63 -4.13
CA LEU A 80 5.89 13.15 -2.74
C LEU A 80 4.51 13.35 -2.09
N ASP A 81 3.77 14.38 -2.51
CA ASP A 81 2.41 14.71 -2.05
C ASP A 81 1.32 13.81 -2.65
N ALA A 82 1.66 12.94 -3.62
CA ALA A 82 0.75 11.91 -4.14
C ALA A 82 0.51 10.76 -3.15
N ILE A 83 1.22 10.77 -2.01
CA ILE A 83 1.08 9.78 -0.96
C ILE A 83 -0.34 9.76 -0.38
N TRP A 84 -0.89 8.55 -0.26
CA TRP A 84 -2.04 8.30 0.58
C TRP A 84 -1.66 7.63 1.90
N LYS A 85 -0.73 6.67 1.86
CA LYS A 85 -0.25 5.96 3.06
C LYS A 85 1.13 5.39 2.83
N ALA A 86 1.98 5.38 3.86
CA ALA A 86 3.29 4.75 3.80
C ALA A 86 3.58 3.91 5.04
N TRP A 87 4.52 2.99 4.90
CA TRP A 87 5.04 2.15 5.95
C TRP A 87 6.56 2.15 5.90
N ARG A 88 7.17 2.22 7.09
CA ARG A 88 8.62 2.21 7.25
C ARG A 88 9.15 0.81 6.98
N ILE A 89 10.13 0.70 6.10
CA ILE A 89 10.94 -0.51 5.99
C ILE A 89 12.29 -0.23 6.66
N GLU A 90 12.50 -0.81 7.83
CA GLU A 90 13.80 -0.87 8.47
C GLU A 90 14.42 -2.22 8.13
N CYS A 91 15.44 -2.21 7.27
CA CYS A 91 16.31 -3.37 7.13
C CYS A 91 17.23 -3.42 8.37
N PRO A 92 17.30 -4.55 9.08
CA PRO A 92 18.23 -4.73 10.20
C PRO A 92 19.70 -4.70 9.76
#